data_AF-A0A1J8QWT5-F1
#
_entry.id   AF-A0A1J8QWT5-F1
#
_cell.length_a   1.000
_cell.length_b   1.000
_cell.length_c   1.000
_cell.angle_alpha   90.00
_cell.angle_beta   90.00
_cell.angle_gamma   90.00
#
_symmetry.space_group_name_H-M   'P 1'
#
loop_
_entity.id
_entity.type
_entity.pdbx_description
1 polymer ?
#
loop_
_entity_poly.entity_id
_entity_poly.type
_entity_poly.pdbx_seq_one_letter_code
_entity_poly.pdbx_strand_id
1 'polypeptide(L)'
;MSWKASFQQGVSNFKRDNYLESLACFDEAISLGCDTFIVYDSRAAVHEKLGNYKAALIDAKKVVDTAPDRWQGYVRSARLFHVLQKDEATLKMIDLALERIKADDTYRRKELDALKSQAVDALNAADERRRARIAKTAYHIGKLPVEILVEVFSIVVAADHAQILKLSRICKHWRGIAIETPSLWNTLVVSKNRPKRKIQLWVQRAHKHISVLSFHRNILEIDWPSILEELIPLSWYSLRSLTVSGRLFSQIYDLLHRLSRTDIISRLKHLDVADTDFTKISSSFEDYHLESLKISGLTPAMDELWTRVHRLKTMNIEYAGWLDISPAVLANPSLESLILNTLIPPRSNVVNDRVQRPNLRCMKLNNIPAPVSEVTRSFVAPNLQILHLFSVDLSPDGLLEFARAPPLALRELRLGSCNPSINSLKIILAGAPLLETLQISGVHGVVNDMLYFISGTNPNDNHQDVCPLLKHVDLSNCADLLTGSVYSLVKTRLRSDQLVIGDECQPGCRAEIESLKLDGCHNIEGEMLPWFREKVKVFSCVYMSKKEANRKR
;
A
#
# COMPACT_ATOMS: atom_id res chain seq x y z
N MET A 1 6.36 65.27 62.99
CA MET A 1 5.81 65.82 61.72
C MET A 1 4.81 64.84 61.16
N SER A 2 3.71 65.31 60.56
CA SER A 2 2.64 64.45 60.04
C SER A 2 3.00 63.94 58.64
N TRP A 3 2.91 62.62 58.40
CA TRP A 3 3.14 62.00 57.08
C TRP A 3 2.29 62.63 55.96
N LYS A 4 1.16 63.25 56.31
CA LYS A 4 0.27 63.95 55.37
C LYS A 4 0.96 65.13 54.68
N ALA A 5 1.87 65.82 55.37
CA ALA A 5 2.61 66.95 54.81
C ALA A 5 3.60 66.47 53.73
N SER A 6 4.42 65.46 54.04
CA SER A 6 5.33 64.84 53.07
C SER A 6 4.58 64.22 51.89
N PHE A 7 3.42 63.60 52.13
CA PHE A 7 2.56 63.10 51.04
C PHE A 7 2.05 64.21 50.12
N GLN A 8 1.53 65.32 50.66
CA GLN A 8 1.06 66.45 49.85
C GLN A 8 2.20 67.09 49.05
N GLN A 9 3.39 67.19 49.64
CA GLN A 9 4.59 67.67 48.95
C GLN A 9 5.01 66.72 47.82
N GLY A 10 4.98 65.40 48.06
CA GLY A 10 5.24 64.37 47.06
C GLY A 10 4.29 64.43 45.87
N VAL A 11 2.98 64.65 46.12
CA VAL A 11 1.97 64.84 45.07
C VAL A 11 2.19 66.14 44.29
N SER A 12 2.58 67.22 44.97
CA SER A 12 2.90 68.50 44.32
C SER A 12 4.11 68.37 43.38
N ASN A 13 5.18 67.68 43.85
CA ASN A 13 6.37 67.39 43.05
C ASN A 13 6.04 66.49 41.87
N PHE A 14 5.19 65.47 42.05
CA PHE A 14 4.73 64.61 40.95
C PHE A 14 4.02 65.40 39.85
N LYS A 15 3.15 66.36 40.22
CA LYS A 15 2.45 67.23 39.27
C LYS A 15 3.37 68.21 38.53
N ARG A 16 4.56 68.47 39.07
CA ARG A 16 5.60 69.31 38.46
C ARG A 16 6.63 68.50 37.67
N ASP A 17 6.38 67.20 37.46
CA ASP A 17 7.31 66.23 36.83
C ASP A 17 8.66 66.06 37.55
N ASN A 18 8.77 66.53 38.80
CA ASN A 18 9.92 66.35 39.68
C ASN A 18 9.84 64.97 40.35
N TYR A 19 10.07 63.92 39.55
CA TYR A 19 9.84 62.53 39.98
C TYR A 19 10.80 62.04 41.07
N LEU A 20 12.06 62.48 41.07
CA LEU A 20 13.05 62.07 42.08
C LEU A 20 12.73 62.68 43.46
N GLU A 21 12.41 63.98 43.49
CA GLU A 21 11.98 64.66 44.71
C GLU A 21 10.62 64.14 45.19
N SER A 22 9.73 63.77 44.27
CA SER A 22 8.45 63.13 44.61
C SER A 22 8.66 61.77 45.30
N LEU A 23 9.59 60.95 44.79
CA LEU A 23 9.94 59.66 45.35
C LEU A 23 10.48 59.81 46.78
N ALA A 24 11.41 60.74 46.99
CA ALA A 24 11.97 61.02 48.32
C ALA A 24 10.90 61.44 49.34
N CYS A 25 9.94 62.29 48.93
CA CYS A 25 8.82 62.68 49.78
C CYS A 25 7.87 61.51 50.11
N PHE A 26 7.66 60.57 49.18
CA PHE A 26 6.85 59.38 49.45
C PHE A 26 7.57 58.37 50.36
N ASP A 27 8.88 58.20 50.20
CA ASP A 27 9.70 57.38 51.11
C ASP A 27 9.72 57.97 52.53
N GLU A 28 9.85 59.29 52.65
CA GLU A 28 9.73 59.98 53.94
C GLU A 28 8.35 59.75 54.57
N ALA A 29 7.26 59.86 53.80
CA ALA A 29 5.91 59.59 54.30
C ALA A 29 5.75 58.16 54.84
N ILE A 30 6.36 57.17 54.18
CA ILE A 30 6.37 55.77 54.64
C ILE A 30 7.23 55.62 55.90
N SER A 31 8.39 56.27 55.98
CA SER A 31 9.27 56.24 57.16
C SER A 31 8.62 56.83 58.42
N LEU A 32 7.71 57.79 58.24
CA LEU A 32 6.89 58.39 59.31
C LEU A 32 5.72 57.48 59.75
N GLY A 33 5.70 56.22 59.30
CA GLY A 33 4.71 55.21 59.69
C GLY A 33 3.40 55.26 58.91
N CYS A 34 3.37 55.88 57.73
CA CYS A 34 2.19 55.83 56.87
C CYS A 34 2.06 54.46 56.20
N ASP A 35 1.02 53.71 56.56
CA ASP A 35 0.65 52.46 55.92
C ASP A 35 -0.71 52.59 55.25
N THR A 36 -0.78 53.41 54.19
CA THR A 36 -1.99 53.58 53.39
C THR A 36 -1.73 53.25 51.94
N PHE A 37 -2.67 52.55 51.30
CA PHE A 37 -2.56 52.14 49.89
C PHE A 37 -2.35 53.34 48.94
N ILE A 38 -2.83 54.53 49.30
CA ILE A 38 -2.72 55.75 48.48
C ILE A 38 -1.25 56.17 48.31
N VAL A 39 -0.44 56.04 49.36
CA VAL A 39 1.00 56.37 49.29
C VAL A 39 1.73 55.37 48.41
N TYR A 40 1.44 54.08 48.56
CA TYR A 40 2.03 53.03 47.71
C TYR A 40 1.60 53.15 46.24
N ASP A 41 0.33 53.45 45.93
CA ASP A 41 -0.13 53.68 44.55
C ASP A 41 0.54 54.92 43.93
N SER A 42 0.70 55.99 44.72
CA SER A 42 1.38 57.21 44.28
C SER A 42 2.88 56.97 44.04
N ARG A 43 3.55 56.21 44.91
CA ARG A 43 4.96 55.83 44.75
C ARG A 43 5.15 54.87 43.56
N ALA A 44 4.23 53.92 43.36
CA ALA A 44 4.23 53.05 42.18
C ALA A 44 4.11 53.85 40.88
N ALA A 45 3.29 54.90 40.86
CA ALA A 45 3.15 55.80 39.71
C ALA A 45 4.46 56.53 39.38
N VAL A 46 5.19 56.99 40.41
CA VAL A 46 6.50 57.63 40.26
C VAL A 46 7.52 56.62 39.74
N HIS A 47 7.58 55.43 40.33
CA HIS A 47 8.48 54.37 39.87
C HIS A 47 8.20 53.95 38.43
N GLU A 48 6.92 53.89 38.01
CA GLU A 48 6.53 53.63 36.63
C GLU A 48 7.05 54.71 35.68
N LYS A 49 6.94 55.99 36.04
CA LYS A 49 7.46 57.13 35.26
C LYS A 49 8.98 57.16 35.17
N LEU A 50 9.67 56.72 36.24
CA LEU A 50 11.13 56.57 36.28
C LEU A 50 11.64 55.31 35.57
N GLY A 51 10.77 54.45 35.01
CA GLY A 51 11.16 53.18 34.38
C GLY A 51 11.54 52.07 35.37
N ASN A 52 11.35 52.30 36.67
CA ASN A 52 11.65 51.36 37.75
C ASN A 52 10.52 50.33 37.93
N TYR A 53 10.19 49.57 36.87
CA TYR A 53 9.00 48.71 36.81
C TYR A 53 8.95 47.63 37.90
N LYS A 54 10.11 47.09 38.32
CA LYS A 54 10.17 46.08 39.40
C LYS A 54 9.77 46.69 40.75
N ALA A 55 10.27 47.88 41.07
CA ALA A 55 9.89 48.59 42.29
C ALA A 55 8.41 49.01 42.25
N ALA A 56 7.94 49.49 41.09
CA ALA A 56 6.53 49.79 40.87
C ALA A 56 5.61 48.58 41.08
N LEU A 57 6.03 47.37 40.66
CA LEU A 57 5.26 46.14 40.88
C LEU A 57 5.21 45.73 42.35
N ILE A 58 6.30 45.95 43.11
CA ILE A 58 6.32 45.69 44.56
C ILE A 58 5.32 46.60 45.25
N ASP A 59 5.28 47.88 44.87
CA ASP A 59 4.33 48.84 45.43
C ASP A 59 2.90 48.57 44.99
N ALA A 60 2.67 48.22 43.72
CA ALA A 60 1.36 47.80 43.23
C ALA A 60 0.85 46.56 43.97
N LYS A 61 1.74 45.61 44.30
CA LYS A 61 1.41 44.46 45.14
C LYS A 61 1.03 44.91 46.56
N LYS A 62 1.79 45.82 47.18
CA LYS A 62 1.42 46.37 48.49
C LYS A 62 0.06 47.06 48.47
N VAL A 63 -0.32 47.72 47.37
CA VAL A 63 -1.67 48.29 47.20
C VAL A 63 -2.74 47.20 47.20
N VAL A 64 -2.50 46.08 46.49
CA VAL A 64 -3.41 44.92 46.49
C VAL A 64 -3.49 44.27 47.87
N ASP A 65 -2.35 44.12 48.57
CA ASP A 65 -2.29 43.50 49.90
C ASP A 65 -2.99 44.37 50.96
N THR A 66 -2.83 45.70 50.90
CA THR A 66 -3.44 46.65 51.87
C THR A 66 -4.89 46.98 51.57
N ALA A 67 -5.32 46.93 50.30
CA ALA A 67 -6.67 47.26 49.88
C ALA A 67 -7.15 46.35 48.73
N PRO A 68 -7.49 45.08 49.02
CA PRO A 68 -7.80 44.08 48.00
C PRO A 68 -9.07 44.37 47.19
N ASP A 69 -9.98 45.19 47.73
CA ASP A 69 -11.23 45.62 47.08
C ASP A 69 -11.02 46.81 46.13
N ARG A 70 -9.84 47.43 46.14
CA ARG A 70 -9.52 48.61 45.31
C ARG A 70 -8.94 48.18 43.98
N TRP A 71 -9.42 48.77 42.89
CA TRP A 71 -9.00 48.43 41.53
C TRP A 71 -7.60 48.97 41.18
N GLN A 72 -7.12 50.03 41.85
CA GLN A 72 -5.88 50.74 41.48
C GLN A 72 -4.65 49.83 41.41
N GLY A 73 -4.47 48.95 42.41
CA GLY A 73 -3.33 48.03 42.45
C GLY A 73 -3.32 47.02 41.30
N TYR A 74 -4.51 46.53 40.90
CA TYR A 74 -4.65 45.60 39.78
C TYR A 74 -4.42 46.29 38.43
N VAL A 75 -4.96 47.50 38.23
CA VAL A 75 -4.72 48.28 37.00
C VAL A 75 -3.25 48.65 36.84
N ARG A 76 -2.59 49.08 37.93
CA ARG A 76 -1.15 49.34 37.93
C ARG A 76 -0.36 48.07 37.57
N SER A 77 -0.68 46.95 38.20
CA SER A 77 -0.03 45.67 37.93
C SER A 77 -0.22 45.24 36.48
N ALA A 78 -1.43 45.38 35.92
CA ALA A 78 -1.72 45.10 34.51
C ALA A 78 -0.85 45.94 33.56
N ARG A 79 -0.80 47.26 33.76
CA ARG A 79 0.02 48.17 32.94
C ARG A 79 1.51 47.82 33.02
N LEU A 80 2.00 47.52 34.22
CA LEU A 80 3.40 47.14 34.44
C LEU A 80 3.73 45.78 33.80
N PHE A 81 2.85 44.78 33.91
CA PHE A 81 3.04 43.49 33.25
C PHE A 81 3.02 43.60 31.73
N HIS A 82 2.19 44.49 31.18
CA HIS A 82 2.16 44.75 29.75
C HIS A 82 3.48 45.35 29.25
N VAL A 83 4.00 46.36 29.96
CA VAL A 83 5.32 46.95 29.65
C VAL A 83 6.45 45.91 29.74
N LEU A 84 6.35 44.96 30.68
CA LEU A 84 7.30 43.86 30.82
C LEU A 84 7.06 42.68 29.85
N GLN A 85 6.14 42.81 28.89
CA GLN A 85 5.77 41.76 27.93
C GLN A 85 5.34 40.44 28.58
N LYS A 86 4.69 40.52 29.74
CA LYS A 86 4.12 39.37 30.47
C LYS A 86 2.62 39.30 30.26
N ASP A 87 2.20 39.08 29.01
CA ASP A 87 0.79 39.24 28.58
C ASP A 87 -0.20 38.33 29.33
N GLU A 88 0.17 37.12 29.71
CA GLU A 88 -0.69 36.25 30.55
C GLU A 88 -0.98 36.87 31.92
N ALA A 89 0.05 37.44 32.56
CA ALA A 89 -0.09 38.12 33.84
C ALA A 89 -0.86 39.44 33.69
N THR A 90 -0.67 40.15 32.57
CA THR A 90 -1.46 41.32 32.19
C THR A 90 -2.95 41.01 32.15
N LEU A 91 -3.35 39.99 31.37
CA LEU A 91 -4.76 39.60 31.23
C LEU A 91 -5.39 39.25 32.58
N LYS A 92 -4.68 38.46 33.40
CA LYS A 92 -5.14 38.09 34.74
C LYS A 92 -5.37 39.31 35.64
N MET A 93 -4.46 40.29 35.61
CA MET A 93 -4.61 41.52 36.41
C MET A 93 -5.71 42.44 35.86
N ILE A 94 -5.93 42.47 34.55
CA ILE A 94 -7.05 43.20 33.93
C ILE A 94 -8.39 42.62 34.38
N ASP A 95 -8.54 41.30 34.36
CA ASP A 95 -9.78 40.64 34.77
C ASP A 95 -10.11 40.95 36.24
N LEU A 96 -9.10 40.84 37.13
CA LEU A 96 -9.23 41.22 38.54
C LEU A 96 -9.55 42.71 38.74
N ALA A 97 -9.03 43.58 37.89
CA ALA A 97 -9.35 45.01 37.92
C ALA A 97 -10.80 45.28 37.50
N LEU A 98 -11.27 44.64 36.43
CA LEU A 98 -12.63 44.81 35.89
C LEU A 98 -13.71 44.35 36.87
N GLU A 99 -13.44 43.30 37.66
CA GLU A 99 -14.32 42.83 38.76
C GLU A 99 -14.55 43.90 39.84
N ARG A 100 -13.56 44.77 40.07
CA ARG A 100 -13.54 45.75 41.18
C ARG A 100 -13.86 47.18 40.75
N ILE A 101 -13.86 47.44 39.44
CA ILE A 101 -14.30 48.73 38.89
C ILE A 101 -15.82 48.75 38.82
N LYS A 102 -16.43 49.83 39.31
CA LYS A 102 -17.88 50.04 39.26
C LYS A 102 -18.41 50.02 37.83
N ALA A 103 -19.65 49.59 37.67
CA ALA A 103 -20.29 49.48 36.36
C ALA A 103 -20.32 50.79 35.56
N ASP A 104 -20.49 51.89 36.28
CA ASP A 104 -20.72 53.22 35.74
C ASP A 104 -19.43 53.88 35.20
N ASP A 105 -18.26 53.35 35.54
CA ASP A 105 -16.95 53.89 35.18
C ASP A 105 -16.52 53.44 33.76
N THR A 106 -17.26 53.91 32.77
CA THR A 106 -17.10 53.52 31.36
C THR A 106 -15.73 53.88 30.78
N TYR A 107 -15.10 54.96 31.26
CA TYR A 107 -13.80 55.40 30.78
C TYR A 107 -12.69 54.40 31.11
N ARG A 108 -12.55 54.00 32.38
CA ARG A 108 -11.50 53.06 32.81
C ARG A 108 -11.69 51.66 32.26
N ARG A 109 -12.94 51.23 32.12
CA ARG A 109 -13.27 49.93 31.50
C ARG A 109 -12.84 49.91 30.04
N LYS A 110 -13.14 50.95 29.26
CA LYS A 110 -12.65 51.07 27.88
C LYS A 110 -11.12 51.05 27.78
N GLU A 111 -10.41 51.72 28.69
CA GLU A 111 -8.95 51.70 28.75
C GLU A 111 -8.41 50.28 28.99
N LEU A 112 -9.01 49.55 29.93
CA LEU A 112 -8.64 48.17 30.24
C LEU A 112 -9.00 47.19 29.13
N ASP A 113 -10.15 47.36 28.46
CA ASP A 113 -10.54 46.54 27.32
C ASP A 113 -9.59 46.75 26.13
N ALA A 114 -9.13 47.99 25.89
CA ALA A 114 -8.12 48.27 24.89
C ALA A 114 -6.78 47.59 25.22
N LEU A 115 -6.34 47.68 26.48
CA LEU A 115 -5.13 46.99 26.96
C LEU A 115 -5.27 45.46 26.89
N LYS A 116 -6.47 44.94 27.16
CA LYS A 116 -6.80 43.52 27.05
C LYS A 116 -6.67 43.04 25.61
N SER A 117 -7.23 43.78 24.65
CA SER A 117 -7.09 43.45 23.22
C SER A 117 -5.62 43.40 22.82
N GLN A 118 -4.81 44.39 23.21
CA GLN A 118 -3.39 44.43 22.90
C GLN A 118 -2.63 43.22 23.47
N ALA A 119 -2.91 42.83 24.72
CA ALA A 119 -2.30 41.67 25.35
C ALA A 119 -2.72 40.35 24.69
N VAL A 120 -3.98 40.21 24.27
CA VAL A 120 -4.45 39.03 23.53
C VAL A 120 -3.77 38.92 22.16
N ASP A 121 -3.66 40.02 21.42
CA ASP A 121 -3.00 40.04 20.12
C ASP A 121 -1.51 39.68 20.24
N ALA A 122 -0.83 40.19 21.26
CA ALA A 122 0.56 39.87 21.56
C ALA A 122 0.77 38.39 21.90
N LEU A 123 -0.13 37.80 22.71
CA LEU A 123 -0.10 36.39 23.08
C LEU A 123 -0.29 35.48 21.85
N ASN A 124 -1.30 35.78 21.02
CA ASN A 124 -1.57 35.04 19.79
C ASN A 124 -0.37 35.08 18.84
N ALA A 125 0.25 36.25 18.65
CA ALA A 125 1.43 36.39 17.82
C ALA A 125 2.63 35.60 18.37
N ALA A 126 2.82 35.56 19.69
CA ALA A 126 3.88 34.77 20.32
C ALA A 126 3.65 33.25 20.12
N ASP A 127 2.41 32.79 20.28
CA ASP A 127 2.03 31.39 20.05
C ASP A 127 2.20 30.96 18.59
N GLU A 128 1.84 31.82 17.63
CA GLU A 128 2.10 31.56 16.21
C GLU A 128 3.59 31.41 15.91
N ARG A 129 4.44 32.30 16.43
CA ARG A 129 5.90 32.19 16.30
C ARG A 129 6.44 30.90 16.89
N ARG A 130 5.94 30.50 18.07
CA ARG A 130 6.31 29.23 18.72
C ARG A 130 5.94 28.03 17.85
N ARG A 131 4.70 27.98 17.36
CA ARG A 131 4.22 26.90 16.47
C ARG A 131 5.04 26.83 15.18
N ALA A 132 5.35 27.98 14.57
CA ALA A 132 6.17 28.05 13.37
C ALA A 132 7.59 27.50 13.60
N ARG A 133 8.22 27.83 14.74
CA ARG A 133 9.54 27.31 15.12
C ARG A 133 9.51 25.79 15.30
N ILE A 134 8.54 25.27 16.05
CA ILE A 134 8.38 23.82 16.28
C ILE A 134 8.16 23.09 14.96
N ALA A 135 7.29 23.60 14.08
CA ALA A 135 7.04 23.03 12.77
C ALA A 135 8.31 22.97 11.92
N LYS A 136 9.13 24.03 11.94
CA LYS A 136 10.41 24.07 11.20
C LYS A 136 11.44 23.08 11.73
N THR A 137 11.48 22.84 13.05
CA THR A 137 12.44 21.91 13.65
C THR A 137 12.01 20.45 13.56
N ALA A 138 10.71 20.16 13.64
CA ALA A 138 10.16 18.80 13.65
C ALA A 138 9.88 18.22 12.24
N TYR A 139 9.85 19.06 11.20
CA TYR A 139 9.53 18.62 9.85
C TYR A 139 10.77 18.07 9.12
N HIS A 140 11.21 16.87 9.50
CA HIS A 140 12.38 16.21 8.93
C HIS A 140 12.21 15.87 7.44
N ILE A 141 11.00 15.49 7.02
CA ILE A 141 10.73 15.05 5.66
C ILE A 141 10.81 16.19 4.63
N GLY A 142 10.53 17.43 5.03
CA GLY A 142 10.71 18.61 4.15
C GLY A 142 12.13 19.07 3.98
N LYS A 143 13.10 18.44 4.66
CA LYS A 143 14.52 18.68 4.43
C LYS A 143 15.08 17.78 3.32
N LEU A 144 14.33 16.77 2.91
CA LEU A 144 14.72 15.91 1.81
C LEU A 144 14.55 16.64 0.48
N PRO A 145 15.44 16.39 -0.50
CA PRO A 145 15.23 16.84 -1.87
C PRO A 145 13.89 16.35 -2.41
N VAL A 146 13.26 17.16 -3.26
CA VAL A 146 11.93 16.86 -3.80
C VAL A 146 11.95 15.58 -4.63
N GLU A 147 13.07 15.28 -5.29
CA GLU A 147 13.29 14.07 -6.08
C GLU A 147 13.17 12.80 -5.24
N ILE A 148 13.74 12.80 -4.03
CA ILE A 148 13.66 11.66 -3.10
C ILE A 148 12.22 11.48 -2.61
N LEU A 149 11.53 12.59 -2.31
CA LEU A 149 10.12 12.53 -1.90
C LEU A 149 9.22 12.03 -3.03
N VAL A 150 9.48 12.43 -4.27
CA VAL A 150 8.76 11.95 -5.45
C VAL A 150 8.99 10.45 -5.64
N GLU A 151 10.20 9.95 -5.43
CA GLU A 151 10.48 8.51 -5.52
C GLU A 151 9.80 7.72 -4.39
N VAL A 152 9.76 8.26 -3.18
CA VAL A 152 8.97 7.66 -2.09
C VAL A 152 7.49 7.63 -2.46
N PHE A 153 6.96 8.71 -3.05
CA PHE A 153 5.57 8.74 -3.49
C PHE A 153 5.31 7.78 -4.65
N SER A 154 6.25 7.63 -5.59
CA SER A 154 6.11 6.73 -6.74
C SER A 154 5.97 5.27 -6.29
N ILE A 155 6.75 4.84 -5.30
CA ILE A 155 6.65 3.49 -4.71
C ILE A 155 5.29 3.25 -4.06
N VAL A 156 4.79 4.22 -3.27
CA VAL A 156 3.48 4.11 -2.61
C VAL A 156 2.35 4.07 -3.63
N VAL A 157 2.43 4.91 -4.67
CA VAL A 157 1.43 4.97 -5.76
C VAL A 157 1.46 3.73 -6.64
N ALA A 158 2.64 3.12 -6.84
CA ALA A 158 2.76 1.86 -7.58
C ALA A 158 2.04 0.69 -6.87
N ALA A 159 2.03 0.68 -5.54
CA ALA A 159 1.28 -0.31 -4.76
C ALA A 159 -0.24 -0.04 -4.77
N ASP A 160 -0.64 1.23 -4.60
CA ASP A 160 -2.05 1.64 -4.71
C ASP A 160 -2.15 3.10 -5.20
N HIS A 161 -2.64 3.25 -6.43
CA HIS A 161 -2.78 4.53 -7.10
C HIS A 161 -3.72 5.51 -6.35
N ALA A 162 -4.62 5.03 -5.48
CA ALA A 162 -5.53 5.87 -4.72
C ALA A 162 -4.82 6.57 -3.54
N GLN A 163 -3.66 6.07 -3.11
CA GLN A 163 -2.91 6.63 -1.99
C GLN A 163 -2.38 8.03 -2.28
N ILE A 164 -2.23 8.46 -3.54
CA ILE A 164 -1.85 9.84 -3.89
C ILE A 164 -2.83 10.88 -3.32
N LEU A 165 -4.11 10.52 -3.20
CA LEU A 165 -5.12 11.36 -2.55
C LEU A 165 -4.89 11.47 -1.04
N LYS A 166 -4.37 10.42 -0.39
CA LYS A 166 -4.01 10.46 1.02
C LYS A 166 -2.72 11.25 1.23
N LEU A 167 -1.70 11.04 0.39
CA LEU A 167 -0.43 11.77 0.42
C LEU A 167 -0.65 13.28 0.27
N SER A 168 -1.49 13.69 -0.67
CA SER A 168 -1.84 15.11 -0.88
C SER A 168 -2.72 15.71 0.24
N ARG A 169 -3.15 14.94 1.24
CA ARG A 169 -3.93 15.43 2.38
C ARG A 169 -3.11 15.65 3.65
N ILE A 170 -1.86 15.20 3.71
CA ILE A 170 -1.04 15.23 4.94
C ILE A 170 -0.66 16.67 5.32
N CYS A 171 0.01 17.41 4.42
CA CYS A 171 0.38 18.80 4.67
C CYS A 171 0.41 19.62 3.37
N LYS A 172 0.54 20.96 3.49
CA LYS A 172 0.59 21.87 2.33
C LYS A 172 1.77 21.56 1.40
N HIS A 173 2.93 21.20 1.95
CA HIS A 173 4.13 20.89 1.16
C HIS A 173 3.97 19.61 0.33
N TRP A 174 3.48 18.52 0.94
CA TRP A 174 3.22 17.26 0.22
C TRP A 174 2.17 17.42 -0.86
N ARG A 175 1.14 18.25 -0.59
CA ARG A 175 0.15 18.62 -1.59
C ARG A 175 0.78 19.36 -2.77
N GLY A 176 1.69 20.31 -2.52
CA GLY A 176 2.42 21.02 -3.57
C GLY A 176 3.16 20.04 -4.47
N ILE A 177 4.03 19.22 -3.89
CA ILE A 177 4.82 18.21 -4.62
C ILE A 177 3.92 17.26 -5.42
N ALA A 178 2.88 16.71 -4.78
CA ALA A 178 1.96 15.79 -5.44
C ALA A 178 1.23 16.44 -6.62
N ILE A 179 0.90 17.73 -6.58
CA ILE A 179 0.22 18.44 -7.66
C ILE A 179 1.18 18.81 -8.78
N GLU A 180 2.38 19.27 -8.42
CA GLU A 180 3.41 19.75 -9.35
C GLU A 180 4.11 18.61 -10.09
N THR A 181 3.94 17.36 -9.64
CA THR A 181 4.57 16.18 -10.24
C THR A 181 3.54 15.35 -11.04
N PRO A 182 3.45 15.51 -12.38
CA PRO A 182 2.40 14.86 -13.17
C PRO A 182 2.59 13.35 -13.31
N SER A 183 3.84 12.86 -13.20
CA SER A 183 4.17 11.44 -13.30
C SER A 183 3.48 10.58 -12.24
N LEU A 184 3.16 11.15 -11.07
CA LEU A 184 2.41 10.48 -10.00
C LEU A 184 0.92 10.26 -10.34
N TRP A 185 0.41 10.90 -11.40
CA TRP A 185 -0.98 10.81 -11.85
C TRP A 185 -1.14 10.06 -13.18
N ASN A 186 -0.09 9.38 -13.62
CA ASN A 186 -0.06 8.65 -14.90
C ASN A 186 -1.02 7.45 -14.97
N THR A 187 -1.56 7.02 -13.83
CA THR A 187 -2.42 5.84 -13.68
C THR A 187 -3.82 6.30 -13.29
N LEU A 188 -4.76 6.14 -14.22
CA LEU A 188 -6.16 6.46 -14.03
C LEU A 188 -7.00 5.18 -13.99
N VAL A 189 -7.51 4.87 -12.80
CA VAL A 189 -8.50 3.80 -12.62
C VAL A 189 -9.87 4.40 -12.38
N VAL A 190 -10.79 4.21 -13.32
CA VAL A 190 -12.17 4.71 -13.22
C VAL A 190 -13.01 3.69 -12.46
N SER A 191 -13.75 4.18 -11.47
CA SER A 191 -14.61 3.39 -10.58
C SER A 191 -16.04 3.95 -10.56
N LYS A 192 -17.01 3.17 -10.07
CA LYS A 192 -18.44 3.57 -9.96
C LYS A 192 -18.66 4.91 -9.26
N ASN A 193 -17.84 5.26 -8.27
CA ASN A 193 -18.05 6.47 -7.48
C ASN A 193 -17.51 7.72 -8.20
N ARG A 194 -18.43 8.54 -8.73
CA ARG A 194 -18.16 9.85 -9.36
C ARG A 194 -17.07 9.82 -10.43
N PRO A 195 -17.23 9.01 -11.50
CA PRO A 195 -16.21 8.81 -12.53
C PRO A 195 -15.79 10.11 -13.22
N LYS A 196 -16.76 10.97 -13.59
CA LYS A 196 -16.50 12.26 -14.27
C LYS A 196 -15.51 13.15 -13.50
N ARG A 197 -15.80 13.42 -12.22
CA ARG A 197 -14.94 14.25 -11.36
C ARG A 197 -13.54 13.67 -11.21
N LYS A 198 -13.43 12.34 -11.15
CA LYS A 198 -12.14 11.66 -11.07
C LYS A 198 -11.34 11.84 -12.35
N ILE A 199 -11.96 11.63 -13.51
CA ILE A 199 -11.31 11.79 -14.82
C ILE A 199 -10.82 13.24 -14.97
N GLN A 200 -11.68 14.24 -14.74
CA GLN A 200 -11.32 15.65 -14.82
C GLN A 200 -10.13 16.01 -13.93
N LEU A 201 -10.13 15.55 -12.68
CA LEU A 201 -9.03 15.79 -11.74
C LEU A 201 -7.73 15.15 -12.24
N TRP A 202 -7.78 13.90 -12.71
CA TRP A 202 -6.59 13.21 -13.22
C TRP A 202 -6.07 13.84 -14.51
N VAL A 203 -6.95 14.20 -15.45
CA VAL A 203 -6.58 14.91 -16.69
C VAL A 203 -5.87 16.22 -16.36
N GLN A 204 -6.38 16.97 -15.39
CA GLN A 204 -5.79 18.24 -14.96
C GLN A 204 -4.41 18.04 -14.30
N ARG A 205 -4.27 17.05 -13.40
CA ARG A 205 -3.03 16.83 -12.63
C ARG A 205 -1.94 16.13 -13.45
N ALA A 206 -2.33 15.21 -14.31
CA ALA A 206 -1.41 14.51 -15.21
C ALA A 206 -1.03 15.34 -16.45
N HIS A 207 -1.52 16.59 -16.57
CA HIS A 207 -1.33 17.43 -17.75
C HIS A 207 -1.70 16.70 -19.05
N LYS A 208 -2.81 15.94 -19.02
CA LYS A 208 -3.32 15.10 -20.12
C LYS A 208 -2.49 13.86 -20.48
N HIS A 209 -1.39 13.57 -19.79
CA HIS A 209 -0.53 12.42 -20.06
C HIS A 209 -0.86 11.24 -19.12
N ILE A 210 -1.55 10.24 -19.65
CA ILE A 210 -1.95 9.04 -18.90
C ILE A 210 -1.33 7.82 -19.58
N SER A 211 -0.52 7.06 -18.85
CA SER A 211 0.12 5.85 -19.35
C SER A 211 -0.69 4.59 -19.09
N VAL A 212 -1.49 4.57 -18.02
CA VAL A 212 -2.30 3.42 -17.63
C VAL A 212 -3.75 3.87 -17.45
N LEU A 213 -4.65 3.32 -18.26
CA LEU A 213 -6.09 3.58 -18.17
C LEU A 213 -6.83 2.27 -17.88
N SER A 214 -7.53 2.23 -16.75
CA SER A 214 -8.29 1.04 -16.32
C SER A 214 -9.71 1.39 -15.94
N PHE A 215 -10.67 0.57 -16.35
CA PHE A 215 -12.07 0.67 -15.98
C PHE A 215 -12.49 -0.51 -15.11
N HIS A 216 -13.09 -0.23 -13.94
CA HIS A 216 -13.61 -1.29 -13.10
C HIS A 216 -14.91 -1.86 -13.69
N ARG A 217 -15.10 -3.19 -13.58
CA ARG A 217 -16.29 -3.93 -14.08
C ARG A 217 -17.65 -3.49 -13.49
N ASN A 218 -17.65 -2.62 -12.48
CA ASN A 218 -18.85 -2.24 -11.72
C ASN A 218 -19.48 -0.92 -12.19
N ILE A 219 -19.03 -0.37 -13.32
CA ILE A 219 -19.57 0.85 -13.91
C ILE A 219 -20.76 0.48 -14.79
N LEU A 220 -21.87 1.21 -14.63
CA LEU A 220 -23.09 0.96 -15.38
C LEU A 220 -22.95 1.45 -16.82
N GLU A 221 -23.55 0.73 -17.77
CA GLU A 221 -23.43 1.08 -19.20
C GLU A 221 -23.95 2.47 -19.56
N ILE A 222 -24.86 3.01 -18.75
CA ILE A 222 -25.49 4.31 -18.92
C ILE A 222 -24.50 5.47 -18.73
N ASP A 223 -23.44 5.27 -17.93
CA ASP A 223 -22.46 6.32 -17.62
C ASP A 223 -21.42 6.53 -18.74
N TRP A 224 -21.34 5.60 -19.71
CA TRP A 224 -20.26 5.57 -20.70
C TRP A 224 -20.20 6.75 -21.66
N PRO A 225 -21.30 7.22 -22.28
CA PRO A 225 -21.23 8.34 -23.22
C PRO A 225 -20.61 9.58 -22.58
N SER A 226 -21.02 9.88 -21.35
CA SER A 226 -20.46 11.01 -20.61
C SER A 226 -19.02 10.79 -20.13
N ILE A 227 -18.62 9.55 -19.85
CA ILE A 227 -17.23 9.23 -19.52
C ILE A 227 -16.34 9.44 -20.75
N LEU A 228 -16.80 9.01 -21.92
CA LEU A 228 -16.06 9.13 -23.18
C LEU A 228 -15.82 10.60 -23.57
N GLU A 229 -16.80 11.48 -23.35
CA GLU A 229 -16.64 12.93 -23.55
C GLU A 229 -15.47 13.52 -22.74
N GLU A 230 -15.32 13.12 -21.48
CA GLU A 230 -14.25 13.59 -20.59
C GLU A 230 -12.87 13.00 -20.96
N LEU A 231 -12.82 11.94 -21.77
CA LEU A 231 -11.58 11.29 -22.22
C LEU A 231 -11.08 11.86 -23.56
N ILE A 232 -11.90 12.61 -24.31
CA ILE A 232 -11.50 13.32 -25.53
C ILE A 232 -10.22 14.15 -25.36
N PRO A 233 -10.04 14.97 -24.30
CA PRO A 233 -8.87 15.85 -24.17
C PRO A 233 -7.56 15.13 -23.85
N LEU A 234 -7.56 13.80 -23.70
CA LEU A 234 -6.36 13.04 -23.35
C LEU A 234 -5.30 13.02 -24.46
N SER A 235 -4.03 13.01 -24.04
CA SER A 235 -2.90 12.69 -24.90
C SER A 235 -2.74 11.18 -24.98
N TRP A 236 -3.57 10.57 -25.82
CA TRP A 236 -3.63 9.12 -26.01
C TRP A 236 -2.28 8.50 -26.44
N TYR A 237 -1.36 9.27 -27.05
CA TYR A 237 -0.02 8.79 -27.46
C TYR A 237 0.85 8.29 -26.29
N SER A 238 0.57 8.74 -25.07
CA SER A 238 1.30 8.30 -23.87
C SER A 238 0.79 6.98 -23.29
N LEU A 239 -0.35 6.48 -23.79
CA LEU A 239 -1.01 5.29 -23.27
C LEU A 239 -0.21 4.03 -23.61
N ARG A 240 0.11 3.24 -22.58
CA ARG A 240 0.84 1.97 -22.70
C ARG A 240 0.04 0.77 -22.21
N SER A 241 -0.88 0.99 -21.28
CA SER A 241 -1.71 -0.06 -20.69
C SER A 241 -3.18 0.34 -20.72
N LEU A 242 -4.02 -0.56 -21.23
CA LEU A 242 -5.47 -0.37 -21.31
C LEU A 242 -6.19 -1.58 -20.69
N THR A 243 -7.09 -1.31 -19.75
CA THR A 243 -7.93 -2.33 -19.09
C THR A 243 -9.40 -1.97 -19.23
N VAL A 244 -10.16 -2.77 -19.98
CA VAL A 244 -11.53 -2.44 -20.40
C VAL A 244 -12.43 -3.68 -20.34
N SER A 245 -13.72 -3.51 -20.01
CA SER A 245 -14.69 -4.59 -19.94
C SER A 245 -15.97 -4.30 -20.74
N GLY A 246 -16.53 -5.32 -21.37
CA GLY A 246 -17.79 -5.28 -22.11
C GLY A 246 -17.73 -4.43 -23.37
N ARG A 247 -18.88 -3.86 -23.75
CA ARG A 247 -19.04 -3.04 -24.98
C ARG A 247 -18.19 -1.77 -25.00
N LEU A 248 -17.62 -1.38 -23.87
CA LEU A 248 -16.73 -0.23 -23.77
C LEU A 248 -15.56 -0.26 -24.74
N PHE A 249 -14.98 -1.43 -24.97
CA PHE A 249 -13.83 -1.51 -25.86
C PHE A 249 -14.21 -1.02 -27.26
N SER A 250 -15.37 -1.46 -27.76
CA SER A 250 -15.90 -0.99 -29.04
C SER A 250 -16.21 0.52 -29.03
N GLN A 251 -16.70 1.07 -27.91
CA GLN A 251 -16.99 2.50 -27.81
C GLN A 251 -15.72 3.36 -27.74
N ILE A 252 -14.68 2.89 -27.05
CA ILE A 252 -13.36 3.54 -27.03
C ILE A 252 -12.73 3.44 -28.42
N TYR A 253 -12.88 2.29 -29.09
CA TYR A 253 -12.45 2.12 -30.47
C TYR A 253 -13.13 3.12 -31.41
N ASP A 254 -14.46 3.24 -31.34
CA ASP A 254 -15.23 4.21 -32.12
C ASP A 254 -14.85 5.66 -31.78
N LEU A 255 -14.47 5.95 -30.53
CA LEU A 255 -13.93 7.24 -30.12
C LEU A 255 -12.56 7.51 -30.76
N LEU A 256 -11.64 6.54 -30.71
CA LEU A 256 -10.31 6.66 -31.29
C LEU A 256 -10.38 6.78 -32.83
N HIS A 257 -11.32 6.07 -33.47
CA HIS A 257 -11.59 6.21 -34.89
C HIS A 257 -12.11 7.61 -35.24
N ARG A 258 -13.06 8.15 -34.45
CA ARG A 258 -13.53 9.54 -34.62
C ARG A 258 -12.43 10.58 -34.43
N LEU A 259 -11.42 10.27 -33.61
CA LEU A 259 -10.28 11.14 -33.37
C LEU A 259 -9.13 10.90 -34.37
N SER A 260 -9.28 10.00 -35.34
CA SER A 260 -8.23 9.57 -36.28
C SER A 260 -6.94 9.09 -35.60
N ARG A 261 -7.07 8.40 -34.45
CA ARG A 261 -5.97 7.96 -33.57
C ARG A 261 -6.01 6.46 -33.31
N THR A 262 -6.20 5.68 -34.37
CA THR A 262 -6.32 4.23 -34.29
C THR A 262 -4.96 3.56 -34.05
N ASP A 263 -3.86 4.19 -34.45
CA ASP A 263 -2.45 3.79 -34.26
C ASP A 263 -2.04 3.62 -32.79
N ILE A 264 -2.84 4.12 -31.86
CA ILE A 264 -2.54 4.09 -30.43
C ILE A 264 -2.74 2.68 -29.87
N ILE A 265 -3.73 1.94 -30.39
CA ILE A 265 -4.00 0.57 -29.95
C ILE A 265 -2.83 -0.36 -30.35
N SER A 266 -2.19 -0.12 -31.50
CA SER A 266 -1.04 -0.93 -31.94
C SER A 266 0.23 -0.68 -31.12
N ARG A 267 0.34 0.49 -30.46
CA ARG A 267 1.46 0.86 -29.57
C ARG A 267 1.28 0.43 -28.13
N LEU A 268 0.11 -0.11 -27.76
CA LEU A 268 -0.12 -0.63 -26.43
C LEU A 268 0.87 -1.77 -26.13
N LYS A 269 1.39 -1.77 -24.91
CA LYS A 269 2.23 -2.84 -24.38
C LYS A 269 1.41 -3.84 -23.57
N HIS A 270 0.39 -3.37 -22.87
CA HIS A 270 -0.44 -4.18 -22.01
C HIS A 270 -1.92 -3.96 -22.34
N LEU A 271 -2.63 -5.05 -22.58
CA LEU A 271 -4.05 -5.03 -22.90
C LEU A 271 -4.78 -6.06 -22.03
N ASP A 272 -5.71 -5.59 -21.20
CA ASP A 272 -6.60 -6.44 -20.39
C ASP A 272 -8.05 -6.19 -20.78
N VAL A 273 -8.71 -7.22 -21.27
CA VAL A 273 -10.01 -7.09 -21.89
C VAL A 273 -10.96 -8.15 -21.34
N ALA A 274 -12.19 -7.74 -21.01
CA ALA A 274 -13.24 -8.65 -20.56
C ALA A 274 -14.49 -8.57 -21.45
N ASP A 275 -15.11 -9.69 -21.84
CA ASP A 275 -16.42 -9.75 -22.53
C ASP A 275 -16.55 -8.83 -23.77
N THR A 276 -15.53 -8.82 -24.62
CA THR A 276 -15.49 -7.98 -25.84
C THR A 276 -15.61 -8.75 -27.13
N ASP A 277 -16.33 -8.16 -28.07
CA ASP A 277 -16.36 -8.59 -29.46
C ASP A 277 -15.24 -7.91 -30.25
N PHE A 278 -14.31 -8.69 -30.81
CA PHE A 278 -13.18 -8.19 -31.57
C PHE A 278 -13.44 -8.11 -33.09
N THR A 279 -14.60 -8.55 -33.57
CA THR A 279 -14.96 -8.58 -35.01
C THR A 279 -14.85 -7.21 -35.70
N LYS A 280 -15.02 -6.10 -34.97
CA LYS A 280 -14.91 -4.73 -35.53
C LYS A 280 -13.48 -4.24 -35.74
N ILE A 281 -12.49 -4.91 -35.16
CA ILE A 281 -11.09 -4.43 -35.09
C ILE A 281 -10.27 -5.02 -36.25
N SER A 282 -10.74 -6.09 -36.87
CA SER A 282 -9.94 -6.92 -37.77
C SER A 282 -9.60 -6.29 -39.11
N SER A 283 -10.22 -5.19 -39.54
CA SER A 283 -10.00 -4.64 -40.88
C SER A 283 -8.93 -3.54 -41.00
N SER A 284 -8.32 -3.05 -39.90
CA SER A 284 -7.64 -1.73 -39.95
C SER A 284 -6.23 -1.61 -39.35
N PHE A 285 -5.47 -2.68 -39.06
CA PHE A 285 -4.21 -2.56 -38.30
C PHE A 285 -3.02 -3.37 -38.81
N GLU A 286 -1.85 -2.72 -38.75
CA GLU A 286 -0.50 -3.30 -38.84
C GLU A 286 0.04 -3.60 -37.42
N ASP A 287 0.62 -4.79 -37.25
CA ASP A 287 1.37 -5.35 -36.11
C ASP A 287 1.21 -4.71 -34.71
N TYR A 288 0.62 -5.46 -33.79
CA TYR A 288 0.52 -5.08 -32.38
C TYR A 288 1.86 -5.24 -31.65
N HIS A 289 2.32 -4.20 -30.96
CA HIS A 289 3.51 -4.21 -30.11
C HIS A 289 3.24 -4.70 -28.67
N LEU A 290 2.22 -5.55 -28.50
CA LEU A 290 1.76 -6.03 -27.21
C LEU A 290 2.80 -6.97 -26.57
N GLU A 291 3.15 -6.69 -25.31
CA GLU A 291 3.99 -7.53 -24.46
C GLU A 291 3.14 -8.39 -23.50
N SER A 292 2.00 -7.88 -23.03
CA SER A 292 1.06 -8.61 -22.17
C SER A 292 -0.36 -8.53 -22.69
N LEU A 293 -1.03 -9.69 -22.78
CA LEU A 293 -2.43 -9.80 -23.13
C LEU A 293 -3.17 -10.59 -22.08
N LYS A 294 -4.22 -9.99 -21.50
CA LYS A 294 -5.18 -10.64 -20.62
C LYS A 294 -6.57 -10.56 -21.25
N ILE A 295 -7.23 -11.70 -21.39
CA ILE A 295 -8.59 -11.81 -21.92
C ILE A 295 -9.43 -12.54 -20.89
N SER A 296 -10.63 -12.03 -20.61
CA SER A 296 -11.58 -12.68 -19.71
C SER A 296 -12.99 -12.73 -20.31
N GLY A 297 -13.72 -13.82 -20.12
CA GLY A 297 -15.09 -13.99 -20.59
C GLY A 297 -15.23 -14.36 -22.08
N LEU A 298 -16.45 -14.24 -22.61
CA LEU A 298 -16.79 -14.71 -23.96
C LEU A 298 -16.37 -13.67 -25.02
N THR A 299 -15.26 -13.93 -25.70
CA THR A 299 -14.75 -13.06 -26.77
C THR A 299 -14.76 -13.80 -28.12
N PRO A 300 -15.75 -13.57 -29.01
CA PRO A 300 -15.80 -14.19 -30.33
C PRO A 300 -14.72 -13.63 -31.30
N ALA A 301 -14.37 -14.42 -32.32
CA ALA A 301 -13.46 -14.07 -33.43
C ALA A 301 -11.99 -13.75 -33.04
N MET A 302 -11.39 -14.59 -32.17
CA MET A 302 -10.00 -14.38 -31.72
C MET A 302 -8.95 -14.83 -32.73
N ASP A 303 -9.31 -15.69 -33.67
CA ASP A 303 -8.37 -16.29 -34.62
C ASP A 303 -7.65 -15.24 -35.48
N GLU A 304 -8.33 -14.14 -35.80
CA GLU A 304 -7.76 -13.03 -36.55
C GLU A 304 -6.71 -12.24 -35.74
N LEU A 305 -6.84 -12.16 -34.41
CA LEU A 305 -5.85 -11.48 -33.56
C LEU A 305 -4.50 -12.20 -33.56
N TRP A 306 -4.51 -13.54 -33.58
CA TRP A 306 -3.30 -14.35 -33.55
C TRP A 306 -2.42 -14.15 -34.79
N THR A 307 -3.01 -13.72 -35.91
CA THR A 307 -2.27 -13.42 -37.14
C THR A 307 -1.44 -12.13 -37.07
N ARG A 308 -1.65 -11.28 -36.04
CA ARG A 308 -1.06 -9.92 -35.97
C ARG A 308 -0.32 -9.61 -34.68
N VAL A 309 -0.32 -10.54 -33.74
CA VAL A 309 0.31 -10.38 -32.42
C VAL A 309 1.47 -11.37 -32.32
N HIS A 310 2.70 -10.86 -32.38
CA HIS A 310 3.92 -11.67 -32.52
C HIS A 310 4.97 -11.47 -31.41
N ARG A 311 4.76 -10.52 -30.50
CA ARG A 311 5.75 -10.09 -29.49
C ARG A 311 5.31 -10.27 -28.04
N LEU A 312 4.31 -11.13 -27.79
CA LEU A 312 3.84 -11.38 -26.44
C LEU A 312 4.90 -12.06 -25.58
N LYS A 313 5.00 -11.62 -24.33
CA LYS A 313 5.73 -12.25 -23.23
C LYS A 313 4.79 -12.94 -22.26
N THR A 314 3.63 -12.33 -21.98
CA THR A 314 2.64 -12.87 -21.05
C THR A 314 1.26 -12.96 -21.69
N MET A 315 0.65 -14.13 -21.61
CA MET A 315 -0.70 -14.41 -22.11
C MET A 315 -1.55 -15.02 -21.01
N ASN A 316 -2.67 -14.37 -20.69
CA ASN A 316 -3.66 -14.86 -19.73
C ASN A 316 -5.06 -14.90 -20.37
N ILE A 317 -5.69 -16.06 -20.42
CA ILE A 317 -7.03 -16.23 -20.99
C ILE A 317 -7.91 -16.91 -19.94
N GLU A 318 -8.99 -16.25 -19.53
CA GLU A 318 -9.95 -16.72 -18.51
C GLU A 318 -11.35 -16.83 -19.14
N TYR A 319 -12.03 -17.98 -19.03
CA TYR A 319 -13.42 -18.17 -19.50
C TYR A 319 -13.66 -17.87 -20.99
N ALA A 320 -12.69 -18.12 -21.86
CA ALA A 320 -12.92 -18.05 -23.30
C ALA A 320 -13.66 -19.31 -23.76
N GLY A 321 -14.63 -19.15 -24.67
CA GLY A 321 -15.43 -20.23 -25.22
C GLY A 321 -14.62 -21.23 -26.05
N TRP A 322 -15.15 -21.62 -27.22
CA TRP A 322 -14.43 -22.53 -28.12
C TRP A 322 -13.27 -21.76 -28.79
N LEU A 323 -12.02 -22.03 -28.39
CA LEU A 323 -10.84 -21.30 -28.90
C LEU A 323 -9.63 -22.23 -29.08
N ASP A 324 -9.06 -22.28 -30.29
CA ASP A 324 -7.74 -22.87 -30.52
C ASP A 324 -6.66 -21.84 -30.20
N ILE A 325 -5.84 -22.14 -29.20
CA ILE A 325 -4.71 -21.30 -28.78
C ILE A 325 -3.40 -21.68 -29.48
N SER A 326 -3.38 -22.78 -30.23
CA SER A 326 -2.17 -23.24 -30.93
C SER A 326 -1.61 -22.16 -31.87
N PRO A 327 -2.43 -21.48 -32.70
CA PRO A 327 -1.94 -20.38 -33.55
C PRO A 327 -1.32 -19.23 -32.74
N ALA A 328 -1.89 -18.91 -31.56
CA ALA A 328 -1.40 -17.85 -30.70
C ALA A 328 -0.01 -18.16 -30.12
N VAL A 329 0.21 -19.39 -29.66
CA VAL A 329 1.50 -19.85 -29.13
C VAL A 329 2.52 -20.03 -30.26
N LEU A 330 2.06 -20.43 -31.46
CA LEU A 330 2.90 -20.55 -32.64
C LEU A 330 3.36 -19.19 -33.20
N ALA A 331 2.53 -18.15 -33.10
CA ALA A 331 2.85 -16.80 -33.53
C ALA A 331 3.83 -16.05 -32.60
N ASN A 332 3.99 -16.48 -31.33
CA ASN A 332 4.74 -15.75 -30.30
C ASN A 332 5.91 -16.58 -29.73
N PRO A 333 7.13 -16.49 -30.32
CA PRO A 333 8.30 -17.23 -29.84
C PRO A 333 8.92 -16.66 -28.55
N SER A 334 8.62 -15.41 -28.20
CA SER A 334 9.10 -14.72 -26.99
C SER A 334 8.27 -14.97 -25.73
N LEU A 335 7.28 -15.86 -25.80
CA LEU A 335 6.33 -16.07 -24.71
C LEU A 335 7.03 -16.69 -23.48
N GLU A 336 6.92 -16.01 -22.33
CA GLU A 336 7.51 -16.40 -21.05
C GLU A 336 6.48 -17.02 -20.10
N SER A 337 5.24 -16.52 -20.10
CA SER A 337 4.16 -17.02 -19.26
C SER A 337 2.86 -17.24 -20.03
N LEU A 338 2.27 -18.43 -19.85
CA LEU A 338 0.96 -18.82 -20.38
C LEU A 338 0.03 -19.22 -19.24
N ILE A 339 -1.10 -18.55 -19.10
CA ILE A 339 -2.13 -18.80 -18.08
C ILE A 339 -3.47 -19.00 -18.77
N LEU A 340 -4.08 -20.16 -18.58
CA LEU A 340 -5.36 -20.51 -19.19
C LEU A 340 -6.31 -20.99 -18.09
N ASN A 341 -7.53 -20.45 -18.07
CA ASN A 341 -8.59 -20.88 -17.19
C ASN A 341 -9.87 -21.08 -18.01
N THR A 342 -10.57 -22.20 -17.80
CA THR A 342 -11.90 -22.49 -18.36
C THR A 342 -11.99 -22.36 -19.88
N LEU A 343 -11.02 -22.95 -20.61
CA LEU A 343 -11.05 -23.06 -22.07
C LEU A 343 -11.80 -24.30 -22.52
N ILE A 344 -12.64 -24.19 -23.56
CA ILE A 344 -13.12 -25.35 -24.31
C ILE A 344 -12.30 -25.42 -25.59
N PRO A 345 -11.29 -26.31 -25.70
CA PRO A 345 -10.56 -26.42 -26.97
C PRO A 345 -11.50 -26.95 -28.05
N PRO A 346 -11.41 -26.42 -29.28
CA PRO A 346 -12.22 -26.92 -30.39
C PRO A 346 -11.79 -28.35 -30.73
N ARG A 347 -12.78 -29.18 -31.05
CA ARG A 347 -12.54 -30.50 -31.65
C ARG A 347 -12.07 -30.30 -33.09
N SER A 348 -10.78 -30.02 -33.32
CA SER A 348 -10.25 -30.04 -34.69
C SER A 348 -8.86 -30.69 -34.79
N ASN A 349 -8.65 -31.23 -35.98
CA ASN A 349 -7.60 -32.15 -36.38
C ASN A 349 -6.45 -31.40 -37.07
N VAL A 350 -5.22 -31.93 -36.95
CA VAL A 350 -3.96 -31.54 -37.67
C VAL A 350 -3.24 -30.33 -37.00
N VAL A 351 -1.94 -30.31 -36.65
CA VAL A 351 -0.67 -30.72 -37.30
C VAL A 351 0.32 -31.33 -36.27
N ASN A 352 1.17 -32.26 -36.71
CA ASN A 352 2.12 -33.05 -35.91
C ASN A 352 3.51 -32.42 -35.67
N ASP A 353 3.76 -31.18 -36.10
CA ASP A 353 5.06 -30.52 -35.92
C ASP A 353 5.09 -29.72 -34.62
N ARG A 354 5.61 -30.36 -33.56
CA ARG A 354 5.78 -29.76 -32.23
C ARG A 354 6.90 -28.71 -32.28
N VAL A 355 6.55 -27.44 -32.16
CA VAL A 355 7.53 -26.35 -32.13
C VAL A 355 8.11 -26.17 -30.73
N GLN A 356 9.43 -26.02 -30.61
CA GLN A 356 10.07 -25.75 -29.33
C GLN A 356 9.84 -24.29 -28.89
N ARG A 357 9.56 -24.11 -27.60
CA ARG A 357 9.33 -22.82 -26.93
C ARG A 357 10.28 -22.67 -25.74
N PRO A 358 11.56 -22.34 -26.01
CA PRO A 358 12.59 -22.29 -24.97
C PRO A 358 12.42 -21.13 -23.98
N ASN A 359 11.65 -20.10 -24.35
CA ASN A 359 11.43 -18.94 -23.48
C ASN A 359 10.30 -19.16 -22.47
N LEU A 360 9.45 -20.18 -22.67
CA LEU A 360 8.30 -20.41 -21.81
C LEU A 360 8.75 -20.98 -20.47
N ARG A 361 8.65 -20.16 -19.42
CA ARG A 361 9.06 -20.49 -18.04
C ARG A 361 7.89 -20.82 -17.13
N CYS A 362 6.70 -20.28 -17.41
CA CYS A 362 5.52 -20.45 -16.56
C CYS A 362 4.32 -20.90 -17.38
N MET A 363 3.69 -22.00 -16.96
CA MET A 363 2.44 -22.52 -17.54
C MET A 363 1.44 -22.84 -16.43
N LYS A 364 0.24 -22.26 -16.52
CA LYS A 364 -0.86 -22.50 -15.59
C LYS A 364 -2.13 -22.84 -16.34
N LEU A 365 -2.69 -24.02 -16.09
CA LEU A 365 -3.91 -24.53 -16.71
C LEU A 365 -4.93 -24.84 -15.63
N ASN A 366 -6.10 -24.20 -15.68
CA ASN A 366 -7.15 -24.35 -14.68
C ASN A 366 -8.51 -24.67 -15.35
N ASN A 367 -9.25 -25.64 -14.80
CA ASN A 367 -10.62 -26.00 -15.20
C ASN A 367 -10.78 -26.26 -16.71
N ILE A 368 -9.87 -27.03 -17.30
CA ILE A 368 -9.93 -27.36 -18.73
C ILE A 368 -10.65 -28.73 -18.87
N PRO A 369 -11.82 -28.79 -19.53
CA PRO A 369 -12.63 -30.00 -19.68
C PRO A 369 -12.11 -30.95 -20.78
N ALA A 370 -10.87 -30.76 -21.22
CA ALA A 370 -10.22 -31.49 -22.30
C ALA A 370 -8.83 -31.97 -21.86
N PRO A 371 -8.31 -33.04 -22.46
CA PRO A 371 -7.04 -33.60 -22.06
C PRO A 371 -5.90 -32.62 -22.35
N VAL A 372 -4.96 -32.47 -21.41
CA VAL A 372 -3.80 -31.55 -21.57
C VAL A 372 -3.05 -31.80 -22.88
N SER A 373 -3.02 -33.05 -23.35
CA SER A 373 -2.39 -33.45 -24.60
C SER A 373 -2.91 -32.73 -25.84
N GLU A 374 -4.11 -32.14 -25.79
CA GLU A 374 -4.63 -31.30 -26.89
C GLU A 374 -3.97 -29.92 -26.89
N VAL A 375 -3.69 -29.36 -25.71
CA VAL A 375 -3.05 -28.04 -25.57
C VAL A 375 -1.55 -28.11 -25.89
N THR A 376 -0.88 -29.16 -25.43
CA THR A 376 0.56 -29.38 -25.62
C THR A 376 0.93 -30.13 -26.89
N ARG A 377 -0.06 -30.49 -27.73
CA ARG A 377 0.17 -31.13 -29.02
C ARG A 377 1.02 -30.28 -29.95
N SER A 378 0.85 -28.96 -29.90
CA SER A 378 1.41 -28.01 -30.88
C SER A 378 2.79 -27.46 -30.47
N PHE A 379 3.21 -27.59 -29.21
CA PHE A 379 4.49 -27.05 -28.76
C PHE A 379 5.10 -27.80 -27.57
N VAL A 380 6.43 -27.69 -27.41
CA VAL A 380 7.19 -28.25 -26.29
C VAL A 380 7.95 -27.14 -25.59
N ALA A 381 7.84 -27.05 -24.26
CA ALA A 381 8.49 -26.03 -23.43
C ALA A 381 9.62 -26.65 -22.59
N PRO A 382 10.87 -26.68 -23.09
CA PRO A 382 11.97 -27.39 -22.42
C PRO A 382 12.48 -26.70 -21.14
N ASN A 383 12.37 -25.38 -21.03
CA ASN A 383 12.89 -24.60 -19.90
C ASN A 383 11.79 -24.20 -18.90
N LEU A 384 10.74 -25.02 -18.79
CA LEU A 384 9.62 -24.72 -17.91
C LEU A 384 10.05 -24.79 -16.43
N GLN A 385 9.85 -23.70 -15.70
CA GLN A 385 10.19 -23.57 -14.29
C GLN A 385 8.97 -23.74 -13.38
N ILE A 386 7.79 -23.31 -13.84
CA ILE A 386 6.54 -23.33 -13.07
C ILE A 386 5.45 -24.03 -13.89
N LEU A 387 4.87 -25.11 -13.34
CA LEU A 387 3.77 -25.85 -13.94
C LEU A 387 2.61 -26.01 -12.94
N HIS A 388 1.47 -25.37 -13.23
CA HIS A 388 0.26 -25.48 -12.41
C HIS A 388 -0.87 -26.11 -13.23
N LEU A 389 -1.46 -27.20 -12.75
CA LEU A 389 -2.58 -27.91 -13.38
C LEU A 389 -3.68 -28.13 -12.35
N PHE A 390 -4.82 -27.46 -12.48
CA PHE A 390 -5.96 -27.60 -11.55
C PHE A 390 -7.25 -27.97 -12.29
N SER A 391 -7.94 -29.04 -11.86
CA SER A 391 -9.19 -29.53 -12.45
C SER A 391 -9.05 -29.73 -13.97
N VAL A 392 -8.00 -30.43 -14.39
CA VAL A 392 -7.73 -30.74 -15.79
C VAL A 392 -7.71 -32.26 -15.97
N ASP A 393 -8.27 -32.73 -17.09
CA ASP A 393 -8.18 -34.13 -17.45
C ASP A 393 -6.73 -34.48 -17.84
N LEU A 394 -6.10 -35.26 -16.99
CA LEU A 394 -4.80 -35.87 -17.28
C LEU A 394 -5.10 -37.27 -17.79
N SER A 395 -5.13 -37.43 -19.12
CA SER A 395 -5.00 -38.76 -19.71
C SER A 395 -3.75 -39.46 -19.12
N PRO A 396 -3.65 -40.80 -19.14
CA PRO A 396 -2.61 -41.54 -18.41
C PRO A 396 -1.17 -41.05 -18.68
N ASP A 397 -0.95 -40.54 -19.90
CA ASP A 397 0.35 -40.07 -20.41
C ASP A 397 0.43 -38.54 -20.55
N GLY A 398 -0.61 -37.78 -20.19
CA GLY A 398 -0.67 -36.32 -20.42
C GLY A 398 0.47 -35.56 -19.73
N LEU A 399 0.92 -36.06 -18.58
CA LEU A 399 2.09 -35.53 -17.87
C LEU A 399 3.42 -35.84 -18.58
N LEU A 400 3.54 -36.97 -19.29
CA LEU A 400 4.76 -37.34 -20.02
C LEU A 400 5.09 -36.37 -21.16
N GLU A 401 4.11 -35.61 -21.64
CA GLU A 401 4.34 -34.58 -22.65
C GLU A 401 5.32 -33.49 -22.19
N PHE A 402 5.34 -33.20 -20.88
CA PHE A 402 6.26 -32.25 -20.27
C PHE A 402 7.62 -32.85 -19.91
N ALA A 403 7.72 -34.19 -19.84
CA ALA A 403 8.90 -34.92 -19.38
C ALA A 403 9.87 -35.35 -20.49
N ARG A 404 9.65 -34.92 -21.75
CA ARG A 404 10.37 -35.46 -22.92
C ARG A 404 11.82 -34.97 -23.08
N ALA A 405 12.25 -33.96 -22.31
CA ALA A 405 13.61 -33.42 -22.34
C ALA A 405 14.20 -33.26 -20.92
N PRO A 406 14.66 -34.34 -20.27
CA PRO A 406 15.38 -34.26 -19.00
C PRO A 406 16.82 -33.74 -19.21
N PRO A 407 17.41 -32.99 -18.24
CA PRO A 407 16.82 -32.58 -16.97
C PRO A 407 15.83 -31.42 -17.12
N LEU A 408 14.70 -31.54 -16.42
CA LEU A 408 13.67 -30.51 -16.35
C LEU A 408 14.15 -29.38 -15.44
N ALA A 409 14.06 -28.13 -15.92
CA ALA A 409 14.36 -26.93 -15.14
C ALA A 409 13.26 -26.55 -14.14
N LEU A 410 12.37 -27.50 -13.81
CA LEU A 410 11.16 -27.28 -13.03
C LEU A 410 11.50 -27.01 -11.56
N ARG A 411 11.05 -25.86 -11.05
CA ARG A 411 11.20 -25.44 -9.65
C ARG A 411 9.91 -25.60 -8.86
N GLU A 412 8.77 -25.46 -9.54
CA GLU A 412 7.45 -25.48 -8.90
C GLU A 412 6.45 -26.32 -9.71
N LEU A 413 5.91 -27.36 -9.06
CA LEU A 413 4.88 -28.23 -9.60
C LEU A 413 3.64 -28.18 -8.71
N ARG A 414 2.50 -27.78 -9.28
CA ARG A 414 1.21 -27.78 -8.59
C ARG A 414 0.17 -28.57 -9.37
N LEU A 415 -0.40 -29.59 -8.75
CA LEU A 415 -1.47 -30.42 -9.30
C LEU A 415 -2.66 -30.35 -8.35
N GLY A 416 -3.86 -30.07 -8.86
CA GLY A 416 -5.05 -30.05 -8.02
C GLY A 416 -6.28 -30.64 -8.70
N SER A 417 -7.03 -31.51 -8.02
CA SER A 417 -8.25 -32.13 -8.57
C SER A 417 -8.03 -32.80 -9.94
N CYS A 418 -6.85 -33.40 -10.14
CA CYS A 418 -6.48 -34.14 -11.35
C CYS A 418 -6.31 -35.63 -11.02
N ASN A 419 -6.36 -36.51 -12.02
CA ASN A 419 -6.11 -37.95 -11.84
C ASN A 419 -4.84 -38.41 -12.59
N PRO A 420 -3.63 -38.03 -12.13
CA PRO A 420 -2.39 -38.41 -12.78
C PRO A 420 -2.07 -39.90 -12.60
N SER A 421 -1.43 -40.53 -13.60
CA SER A 421 -0.87 -41.87 -13.41
C SER A 421 0.41 -41.81 -12.57
N ILE A 422 0.64 -42.84 -11.73
CA ILE A 422 1.84 -42.94 -10.88
C ILE A 422 3.13 -42.94 -11.70
N ASN A 423 3.13 -43.64 -12.84
CA ASN A 423 4.32 -43.75 -13.71
C ASN A 423 4.71 -42.38 -14.29
N SER A 424 3.71 -41.62 -14.75
CA SER A 424 3.96 -40.28 -15.29
C SER A 424 4.48 -39.30 -14.23
N LEU A 425 4.00 -39.41 -12.98
CA LEU A 425 4.53 -38.62 -11.86
C LEU A 425 5.97 -39.01 -11.50
N LYS A 426 6.27 -40.31 -11.41
CA LYS A 426 7.62 -40.79 -11.10
C LYS A 426 8.64 -40.28 -12.13
N ILE A 427 8.29 -40.32 -13.41
CA ILE A 427 9.17 -39.84 -14.50
C ILE A 427 9.43 -38.33 -14.39
N ILE A 428 8.40 -37.51 -14.15
CA ILE A 428 8.58 -36.06 -13.98
C ILE A 428 9.45 -35.75 -12.76
N LEU A 429 9.17 -36.39 -11.62
CA LEU A 429 9.89 -36.13 -10.37
C LEU A 429 11.35 -36.57 -10.48
N ALA A 430 11.63 -37.71 -11.10
CA ALA A 430 13.00 -38.17 -11.38
C ALA A 430 13.72 -37.22 -12.36
N GLY A 431 12.99 -36.66 -13.32
CA GLY A 431 13.52 -35.70 -14.29
C GLY A 431 13.73 -34.28 -13.76
N ALA A 432 13.22 -33.92 -12.56
CA ALA A 432 13.21 -32.56 -12.01
C ALA A 432 14.08 -32.43 -10.74
N PRO A 433 15.42 -32.38 -10.86
CA PRO A 433 16.32 -32.27 -9.70
C PRO A 433 16.25 -30.90 -9.00
N LEU A 434 15.81 -29.86 -9.70
CA LEU A 434 15.73 -28.47 -9.21
C LEU A 434 14.39 -28.13 -8.54
N LEU A 435 13.54 -29.12 -8.30
CA LEU A 435 12.20 -28.91 -7.73
C LEU A 435 12.28 -28.45 -6.26
N GLU A 436 11.78 -27.25 -5.98
CA GLU A 436 11.76 -26.64 -4.64
C GLU A 436 10.37 -26.73 -3.99
N THR A 437 9.30 -26.62 -4.80
CA THR A 437 7.91 -26.59 -4.34
C THR A 437 7.05 -27.64 -5.05
N LEU A 438 6.39 -28.49 -4.27
CA LEU A 438 5.45 -29.50 -4.74
C LEU A 438 4.09 -29.33 -4.05
N GLN A 439 3.04 -29.03 -4.81
CA GLN A 439 1.66 -29.01 -4.33
C GLN A 439 0.85 -30.09 -5.05
N ILE A 440 0.19 -30.97 -4.31
CA ILE A 440 -0.76 -31.96 -4.83
C ILE A 440 -2.01 -31.89 -3.97
N SER A 441 -3.12 -31.39 -4.51
CA SER A 441 -4.35 -31.21 -3.74
C SER A 441 -5.56 -31.92 -4.35
N GLY A 442 -6.36 -32.63 -3.56
CA GLY A 442 -7.57 -33.28 -4.10
C GLY A 442 -7.28 -34.42 -5.10
N VAL A 443 -6.11 -35.05 -4.99
CA VAL A 443 -5.72 -36.24 -5.75
C VAL A 443 -5.80 -37.47 -4.84
N HIS A 444 -6.33 -38.57 -5.36
CA HIS A 444 -6.64 -39.80 -4.62
C HIS A 444 -5.83 -40.99 -5.15
N GLY A 445 -5.55 -41.98 -4.29
CA GLY A 445 -4.86 -43.24 -4.64
C GLY A 445 -3.35 -43.18 -4.94
N VAL A 446 -2.84 -42.11 -5.55
CA VAL A 446 -1.46 -42.08 -6.11
C VAL A 446 -0.42 -41.43 -5.18
N VAL A 447 -0.87 -40.61 -4.22
CA VAL A 447 -0.01 -39.74 -3.42
C VAL A 447 0.93 -40.51 -2.49
N ASN A 448 0.47 -41.61 -1.88
CA ASN A 448 1.31 -42.39 -0.95
C ASN A 448 2.49 -43.08 -1.66
N ASP A 449 2.24 -43.71 -2.80
CA ASP A 449 3.28 -44.38 -3.59
C ASP A 449 4.32 -43.39 -4.13
N MET A 450 3.87 -42.19 -4.49
CA MET A 450 4.74 -41.09 -4.86
C MET A 450 5.64 -40.65 -3.69
N LEU A 451 5.10 -40.53 -2.48
CA LEU A 451 5.90 -40.19 -1.29
C LEU A 451 6.93 -41.28 -0.95
N TYR A 452 6.57 -42.56 -1.11
CA TYR A 452 7.52 -43.67 -0.96
C TYR A 452 8.63 -43.64 -2.01
N PHE A 453 8.30 -43.29 -3.25
CA PHE A 453 9.27 -43.08 -4.33
C PHE A 453 10.23 -41.92 -4.01
N ILE A 454 9.72 -40.76 -3.61
CA ILE A 454 10.56 -39.59 -3.26
C ILE A 454 11.45 -39.88 -2.03
N SER A 455 10.94 -40.65 -1.07
CA SER A 455 11.72 -41.03 0.13
C SER A 455 12.79 -42.10 -0.16
N GLY A 456 12.67 -42.84 -1.27
CA GLY A 456 13.58 -43.93 -1.65
C GLY A 456 13.41 -45.19 -0.80
N THR A 457 12.21 -45.42 -0.29
CA THR A 457 11.90 -46.55 0.62
C THR A 457 11.42 -47.80 -0.11
N ASN A 458 11.30 -47.75 -1.44
CA ASN A 458 10.96 -48.91 -2.25
C ASN A 458 12.23 -49.71 -2.60
N PRO A 459 12.26 -51.03 -2.33
CA PRO A 459 13.44 -51.88 -2.57
C PRO A 459 13.75 -52.11 -4.07
N ASN A 460 12.86 -51.69 -4.97
CA ASN A 460 12.98 -51.92 -6.42
C ASN A 460 13.42 -50.67 -7.21
N ASP A 461 13.60 -49.51 -6.58
CA ASP A 461 13.99 -48.28 -7.27
C ASP A 461 15.52 -48.09 -7.24
N ASN A 462 16.14 -47.94 -8.42
CA ASN A 462 17.55 -47.57 -8.54
C ASN A 462 17.80 -46.28 -7.72
N HIS A 463 18.79 -46.29 -6.83
CA HIS A 463 19.14 -45.22 -5.89
C HIS A 463 19.54 -43.89 -6.57
N GLN A 464 18.60 -43.21 -7.20
CA GLN A 464 18.75 -41.84 -7.70
C GLN A 464 18.06 -40.90 -6.71
N ASP A 465 18.76 -39.88 -6.24
CA ASP A 465 18.16 -38.88 -5.34
C ASP A 465 17.10 -38.06 -6.10
N VAL A 466 15.83 -38.40 -5.87
CA VAL A 466 14.68 -37.73 -6.47
C VAL A 466 14.40 -36.43 -5.72
N CYS A 467 14.42 -35.30 -6.44
CA CYS A 467 14.17 -33.94 -5.93
C CYS A 467 14.97 -33.61 -4.63
N PRO A 468 16.30 -33.46 -4.73
CA PRO A 468 17.16 -33.16 -3.57
C PRO A 468 16.90 -31.77 -2.98
N LEU A 469 16.39 -30.79 -3.75
CA LEU A 469 16.16 -29.41 -3.33
C LEU A 469 14.74 -29.11 -2.82
N LEU A 470 13.92 -30.14 -2.60
CA LEU A 470 12.51 -29.96 -2.22
C LEU A 470 12.38 -29.39 -0.79
N LYS A 471 11.81 -28.18 -0.67
CA LYS A 471 11.64 -27.45 0.61
C LYS A 471 10.19 -27.27 1.02
N HIS A 472 9.28 -27.11 0.05
CA HIS A 472 7.88 -26.79 0.30
C HIS A 472 6.97 -27.87 -0.27
N VAL A 473 6.18 -28.49 0.60
CA VAL A 473 5.27 -29.59 0.24
C VAL A 473 3.85 -29.27 0.73
N ASP A 474 2.89 -29.23 -0.17
CA ASP A 474 1.47 -29.03 0.13
C ASP A 474 0.65 -30.22 -0.39
N LEU A 475 0.07 -31.00 0.52
CA LEU A 475 -0.75 -32.18 0.22
C LEU A 475 -2.21 -32.00 0.68
N SER A 476 -2.73 -30.77 0.62
CA SER A 476 -4.07 -30.45 1.14
C SER A 476 -5.20 -31.20 0.41
N ASN A 477 -6.26 -31.58 1.12
CA ASN A 477 -7.45 -32.27 0.60
C ASN A 477 -7.18 -33.65 -0.05
N CYS A 478 -6.10 -34.34 0.32
CA CYS A 478 -5.86 -35.72 -0.08
C CYS A 478 -6.44 -36.69 0.96
N ALA A 479 -7.64 -37.24 0.72
CA ALA A 479 -8.33 -38.08 1.70
C ALA A 479 -7.58 -39.39 2.04
N ASP A 480 -6.85 -39.96 1.08
CA ASP A 480 -6.18 -41.25 1.22
C ASP A 480 -4.77 -41.15 1.84
N LEU A 481 -4.34 -39.94 2.20
CA LEU A 481 -2.98 -39.69 2.67
C LEU A 481 -2.73 -40.37 4.03
N LEU A 482 -1.73 -41.25 4.09
CA LEU A 482 -1.35 -41.96 5.30
C LEU A 482 -0.28 -41.20 6.09
N THR A 483 -0.34 -41.30 7.43
CA THR A 483 0.67 -40.68 8.30
C THR A 483 2.09 -41.24 8.05
N GLY A 484 2.20 -42.55 7.80
CA GLY A 484 3.48 -43.23 7.57
C GLY A 484 4.24 -42.78 6.32
N SER A 485 3.53 -42.44 5.23
CA SER A 485 4.15 -41.97 3.99
C SER A 485 4.73 -40.56 4.14
N VAL A 486 4.01 -39.67 4.82
CA VAL A 486 4.48 -38.31 5.16
C VAL A 486 5.63 -38.37 6.18
N TYR A 487 5.52 -39.24 7.18
CA TYR A 487 6.58 -39.46 8.17
C TYR A 487 7.88 -39.95 7.50
N SER A 488 7.79 -40.91 6.58
CA SER A 488 8.94 -41.40 5.81
C SER A 488 9.61 -40.26 5.01
N LEU A 489 8.82 -39.40 4.38
CA LEU A 489 9.32 -38.25 3.63
C LEU A 489 10.12 -37.28 4.51
N VAL A 490 9.57 -36.90 5.67
CA VAL A 490 10.22 -35.97 6.59
C VAL A 490 11.43 -36.63 7.24
N LYS A 491 11.31 -37.87 7.75
CA LYS A 491 12.40 -38.61 8.41
C LYS A 491 13.61 -38.82 7.51
N THR A 492 13.40 -39.16 6.23
CA THR A 492 14.51 -39.39 5.28
C THR A 492 15.24 -38.11 4.87
N ARG A 493 14.66 -36.93 5.13
CA ARG A 493 15.27 -35.61 4.88
C ARG A 493 15.81 -34.94 6.14
N LEU A 494 15.48 -35.45 7.32
CA LEU A 494 16.13 -35.10 8.58
C LEU A 494 17.43 -35.92 8.70
N ARG A 495 18.58 -35.33 8.39
CA ARG A 495 19.88 -35.96 8.74
C ARG A 495 20.38 -35.44 10.08
N SER A 496 20.67 -36.40 10.96
CA SER A 496 21.38 -36.29 12.24
C SER A 496 22.75 -35.63 12.06
N ASP A 497 23.12 -34.76 13.00
CA ASP A 497 24.48 -34.29 13.34
C ASP A 497 25.63 -34.85 12.48
N GLN A 498 25.95 -34.20 11.35
CA GLN A 498 27.31 -34.18 10.84
C GLN A 498 27.65 -32.78 10.35
N LEU A 499 28.56 -32.15 11.07
CA LEU A 499 29.24 -30.90 10.76
C LEU A 499 29.73 -30.90 9.30
N VAL A 500 29.31 -29.92 8.49
CA VAL A 500 30.03 -29.57 7.26
C VAL A 500 30.29 -28.08 7.23
N ILE A 501 31.57 -27.76 7.37
CA ILE A 501 32.23 -26.52 6.99
C ILE A 501 32.43 -26.60 5.46
N GLY A 502 31.97 -25.61 4.70
CA GLY A 502 32.36 -25.43 3.29
C GLY A 502 31.24 -25.62 2.26
N ASP A 503 31.22 -24.71 1.28
CA ASP A 503 30.15 -24.41 0.32
C ASP A 503 30.04 -25.37 -0.89
N GLU A 504 30.35 -26.66 -0.71
CA GLU A 504 30.24 -27.66 -1.79
C GLU A 504 29.29 -28.82 -1.40
N CYS A 505 28.09 -28.83 -2.00
CA CYS A 505 27.13 -29.92 -1.86
C CYS A 505 27.67 -31.22 -2.50
N GLN A 506 28.09 -32.17 -1.68
CA GLN A 506 28.39 -33.54 -2.11
C GLN A 506 27.11 -34.28 -2.56
N PRO A 507 27.21 -35.25 -3.50
CA PRO A 507 26.09 -36.09 -3.91
C PRO A 507 25.55 -36.87 -2.70
N GLY A 508 24.28 -36.64 -2.36
CA GLY A 508 23.60 -37.27 -1.20
C GLY A 508 23.05 -36.29 -0.16
N CYS A 509 23.20 -34.98 -0.34
CA CYS A 509 22.57 -33.98 0.53
C CYS A 509 21.13 -33.66 0.08
N ARG A 510 20.15 -34.01 0.92
CA ARG A 510 18.73 -33.65 0.74
C ARG A 510 18.43 -32.40 1.56
N ALA A 511 17.75 -31.43 0.96
CA ALA A 511 17.26 -30.25 1.66
C ALA A 511 16.21 -30.64 2.70
N GLU A 512 16.22 -29.96 3.86
CA GLU A 512 15.18 -30.11 4.87
C GLU A 512 13.85 -29.51 4.37
N ILE A 513 12.74 -30.14 4.79
CA ILE A 513 11.40 -29.62 4.47
C ILE A 513 11.10 -28.44 5.40
N GLU A 514 11.08 -27.24 4.84
CA GLU A 514 10.80 -26.00 5.57
C GLU A 514 9.30 -25.77 5.78
N SER A 515 8.48 -26.13 4.78
CA SER A 515 7.03 -25.95 4.82
C SER A 515 6.30 -27.24 4.45
N LEU A 516 5.37 -27.66 5.31
CA LEU A 516 4.52 -28.82 5.11
C LEU A 516 3.06 -28.48 5.43
N LYS A 517 2.18 -28.61 4.43
CA LYS A 517 0.75 -28.31 4.58
C LYS A 517 -0.09 -29.56 4.27
N LEU A 518 -0.94 -29.94 5.23
CA LEU A 518 -1.73 -31.17 5.23
C LEU A 518 -3.21 -30.89 5.57
N ASP A 519 -3.72 -29.73 5.17
CA ASP A 519 -5.08 -29.31 5.52
C ASP A 519 -6.12 -30.21 4.84
N GLY A 520 -7.20 -30.56 5.55
CA GLY A 520 -8.29 -31.36 4.99
C GLY A 520 -8.00 -32.85 4.78
N CYS A 521 -6.91 -33.39 5.35
CA CYS A 521 -6.57 -34.82 5.25
C CYS A 521 -7.13 -35.62 6.44
N HIS A 522 -8.12 -36.49 6.20
CA HIS A 522 -8.83 -37.20 7.27
C HIS A 522 -8.03 -38.36 7.89
N ASN A 523 -7.09 -38.97 7.18
CA ASN A 523 -6.38 -40.18 7.64
C ASN A 523 -5.08 -39.90 8.43
N ILE A 524 -4.77 -38.62 8.70
CA ILE A 524 -3.60 -38.24 9.50
C ILE A 524 -3.88 -38.43 10.99
N GLU A 525 -3.04 -39.21 11.65
CA GLU A 525 -3.10 -39.52 13.07
C GLU A 525 -2.70 -38.30 13.91
N GLY A 526 -3.52 -37.97 14.92
CA GLY A 526 -3.30 -36.80 15.77
C GLY A 526 -2.02 -36.86 16.61
N GLU A 527 -1.59 -38.08 16.96
CA GLU A 527 -0.42 -38.35 17.81
C GLU A 527 0.90 -37.90 17.17
N MET A 528 0.98 -37.87 15.84
CA MET A 528 2.20 -37.49 15.10
C MET A 528 2.28 -35.99 14.82
N LEU A 529 1.21 -35.22 15.04
CA LEU A 529 1.19 -33.77 14.80
C LEU A 529 2.21 -32.97 15.64
N PRO A 530 2.44 -33.28 16.94
CA PRO A 530 3.49 -32.62 17.73
C PRO A 530 4.88 -32.85 17.13
N TRP A 531 5.16 -34.06 16.66
CA TRP A 531 6.44 -34.41 16.03
C TRP A 531 6.68 -33.59 14.76
N PHE A 532 5.68 -33.44 13.89
CA PHE A 532 5.81 -32.60 12.69
C PHE A 532 6.02 -31.12 13.02
N ARG A 533 5.35 -30.58 14.04
CA ARG A 533 5.54 -29.18 14.48
C ARG A 533 6.91 -28.92 15.08
N GLU A 534 7.54 -29.92 15.68
CA GLU A 534 8.90 -29.81 16.22
C GLU A 534 9.96 -29.83 15.11
N LYS A 535 9.73 -30.61 14.05
CA LYS A 535 10.73 -30.87 13.00
C LYS A 535 10.57 -30.03 11.73
N VAL A 536 9.42 -29.40 11.50
CA VAL A 536 9.16 -28.55 10.32
C VAL A 536 8.87 -27.12 10.77
N LYS A 537 9.55 -26.12 10.17
CA LYS A 537 9.42 -24.70 10.55
C LYS A 537 8.01 -24.16 10.35
N VAL A 538 7.38 -24.48 9.21
CA VAL A 538 6.02 -24.05 8.85
C VAL A 538 5.14 -25.28 8.63
N PHE A 539 4.37 -25.66 9.64
CA PHE A 539 3.47 -26.81 9.57
C PHE A 539 2.00 -26.39 9.73
N SER A 540 1.14 -26.76 8.77
CA SER A 540 -0.31 -26.57 8.87
C SER A 540 -1.04 -27.90 8.66
N CYS A 541 -1.96 -28.20 9.56
CA CYS A 541 -2.88 -29.32 9.45
C CYS A 541 -4.21 -28.94 10.10
N VAL A 542 -5.16 -28.46 9.29
CA VAL A 542 -6.52 -28.10 9.70
C VAL A 542 -7.51 -29.18 9.25
N TYR A 543 -8.17 -29.86 10.19
CA TYR A 543 -9.25 -30.80 9.89
C TYR A 543 -10.53 -30.04 9.48
N MET A 544 -11.28 -30.54 8.49
CA MET A 544 -12.42 -29.81 7.91
C MET A 544 -13.63 -29.66 8.85
N SER A 545 -13.72 -30.44 9.94
CA SER A 545 -14.84 -30.34 10.90
C SER A 545 -14.40 -30.33 12.38
N LYS A 546 -15.11 -29.55 13.23
CA LYS A 546 -14.90 -29.52 14.69
C LYS A 546 -15.13 -30.89 15.36
N LYS A 547 -15.99 -31.75 14.77
CA LYS A 547 -16.27 -33.11 15.27
C LYS A 547 -15.10 -34.06 14.99
N GLU A 548 -14.47 -33.98 13.83
CA GLU A 548 -13.27 -34.77 13.52
C GLU A 548 -12.06 -34.32 14.32
N ALA A 549 -11.91 -33.00 14.53
CA ALA A 549 -10.86 -32.46 15.39
C ALA A 549 -10.99 -32.92 16.86
N ASN A 550 -12.21 -33.08 17.38
CA ASN A 550 -12.47 -33.56 18.74
C ASN A 550 -12.34 -35.08 18.89
N ARG A 551 -12.43 -35.86 17.80
CA ARG A 551 -12.30 -37.33 17.83
C ARG A 551 -10.82 -37.79 17.83
N LYS A 552 -9.90 -36.89 17.47
CA LYS A 552 -8.46 -37.15 17.30
C LYS A 552 -7.55 -36.39 18.26
N ARG A 553 -8.13 -35.55 19.12
CA ARG A 553 -7.49 -35.05 20.35
C ARG A 553 -7.83 -36.01 21.46
#